data_AF-A0A1H6YIE4-F1
#
_entry.id   AF-A0A1H6YIE4-F1
#
_cell.length_a   1.000
_cell.length_b   1.000
_cell.length_c   1.000
_cell.angle_alpha   90.00
_cell.angle_beta   90.00
_cell.angle_gamma   90.00
#
_symmetry.space_group_name_H-M   'P 1'
#
loop_
_entity.id
_entity.type
_entity.pdbx_description
1 polymer ?
#
loop_
_entity_poly.entity_id
_entity_poly.type
_entity_poly.pdbx_seq_one_letter_code
_entity_poly.pdbx_strand_id
1 'polypeptide(L)'
;MGALRPWHIAVLVVVLILLFGAKRLPDAARSLGRSLRIIKAETKSLADDDDRDLAGKADAQAGYQPYPPQQPGQQAPQQQPYQGTVQQPVVDPVQRVREN
;
A
#
# COMPACT_ATOMS: atom_id res chain seq x y z
N MET A 1 41.99 -16.96 -6.85
CA MET A 1 40.56 -16.83 -7.21
C MET A 1 39.80 -16.12 -6.09
N GLY A 2 40.09 -14.83 -5.85
CA GLY A 2 39.56 -14.06 -4.71
C GLY A 2 38.32 -13.25 -5.06
N ALA A 3 37.27 -13.94 -5.51
CA ALA A 3 36.22 -13.37 -6.35
C ALA A 3 35.35 -12.28 -5.70
N LEU A 4 35.32 -12.10 -4.38
CA LEU A 4 34.41 -11.14 -3.74
C LEU A 4 35.03 -10.58 -2.45
N ARG A 5 36.18 -9.92 -2.53
CA ARG A 5 36.65 -9.16 -1.36
C ARG A 5 35.60 -8.07 -1.08
N PRO A 6 35.10 -7.92 0.17
CA PRO A 6 34.08 -6.94 0.55
C PRO A 6 34.36 -5.52 0.06
N TRP A 7 35.65 -5.20 -0.14
CA TRP A 7 36.12 -3.95 -0.73
C TRP A 7 35.52 -3.63 -2.11
N HIS A 8 35.39 -4.60 -3.01
CA HIS A 8 34.86 -4.35 -4.36
C HIS A 8 33.38 -3.98 -4.32
N ILE A 9 32.61 -4.62 -3.43
CA ILE A 9 31.20 -4.29 -3.21
C ILE A 9 31.06 -2.85 -2.71
N ALA A 10 31.90 -2.43 -1.75
CA ALA A 10 31.89 -1.06 -1.24
C ALA A 10 32.14 -0.04 -2.36
N VAL A 11 33.14 -0.28 -3.22
CA VAL A 11 33.41 0.59 -4.38
C VAL A 11 32.22 0.65 -5.34
N LEU A 12 31.58 -0.48 -5.62
CA LEU A 12 30.43 -0.55 -6.54
C LEU A 12 29.21 0.20 -5.99
N VAL A 13 28.95 0.10 -4.69
CA VAL A 13 27.90 0.88 -4.01
C VAL A 13 28.20 2.38 -4.07
N VAL A 14 29.46 2.78 -3.83
CA VAL A 14 29.87 4.19 -3.93
C VAL A 14 29.63 4.72 -5.34
N VAL A 15 30.02 3.96 -6.37
CA VAL A 15 29.76 4.32 -7.78
C VAL A 15 28.26 4.45 -8.04
N LEU A 16 27.42 3.49 -7.61
CA LEU A 16 25.96 3.60 -7.77
C LEU A 16 25.38 4.85 -7.06
N ILE A 17 25.87 5.20 -5.87
CA ILE A 17 25.44 6.41 -5.16
C ILE A 17 25.84 7.67 -5.93
N LEU A 18 27.02 7.69 -6.57
CA LEU A 18 27.48 8.82 -7.39
C LEU A 18 26.62 9.00 -8.64
N LEU A 19 26.26 7.91 -9.34
CA LEU A 19 25.45 7.98 -10.57
C LEU A 19 23.97 8.26 -10.30
N PHE A 20 23.37 7.55 -9.33
CA PHE A 20 21.93 7.61 -9.08
C PHE A 20 21.55 8.61 -7.98
N GLY A 21 22.48 8.95 -7.09
CA GLY A 21 22.26 9.80 -5.93
C GLY A 21 21.81 9.04 -4.68
N ALA A 22 22.25 9.51 -3.51
CA ALA A 22 22.01 8.86 -2.21
C ALA A 22 20.53 8.69 -1.83
N LYS A 23 19.62 9.52 -2.38
CA LYS A 23 18.17 9.41 -2.14
C LYS A 23 17.45 8.45 -3.09
N ARG A 24 17.97 8.21 -4.31
CA ARG A 24 17.28 7.41 -5.34
C ARG A 24 17.50 5.92 -5.17
N LEU A 25 18.70 5.52 -4.75
CA LEU A 25 19.02 4.12 -4.44
C LEU A 25 18.09 3.49 -3.39
N PRO A 26 17.90 4.09 -2.19
CA PRO A 26 17.03 3.51 -1.17
C PRO A 26 15.55 3.56 -1.58
N ASP A 27 15.14 4.57 -2.33
CA ASP A 27 13.75 4.71 -2.81
C ASP A 27 13.42 3.63 -3.86
N ALA A 28 14.30 3.43 -4.84
CA ALA A 28 14.19 2.37 -5.83
C ALA A 28 14.27 0.98 -5.19
N ALA A 29 15.20 0.75 -4.25
CA ALA A 29 15.28 -0.52 -3.54
C ALA A 29 14.01 -0.83 -2.73
N ARG A 30 13.38 0.19 -2.13
CA ARG A 30 12.12 0.04 -1.38
C ARG A 30 10.93 -0.28 -2.27
N SER A 31 10.81 0.38 -3.43
CA SER A 31 9.72 0.11 -4.38
C SER A 31 9.87 -1.28 -5.02
N LEU A 32 11.07 -1.60 -5.50
CA LEU A 32 11.41 -2.92 -6.06
C LEU A 32 11.26 -4.04 -5.02
N GLY A 33 11.67 -3.79 -3.77
CA GLY A 33 11.54 -4.74 -2.68
C GLY A 33 10.08 -5.07 -2.33
N ARG A 34 9.16 -4.10 -2.45
CA ARG A 34 7.72 -4.37 -2.26
C ARG A 34 7.15 -5.25 -3.36
N SER A 35 7.48 -4.99 -4.63
CA SER A 35 7.05 -5.84 -5.75
C SER A 35 7.61 -7.26 -5.66
N LEU A 36 8.89 -7.40 -5.28
CA LEU A 36 9.52 -8.71 -5.06
C LEU A 36 8.91 -9.47 -3.87
N ARG A 37 8.46 -8.77 -2.82
CA ARG A 37 7.81 -9.42 -1.67
C ARG A 37 6.49 -10.09 -2.06
N ILE A 38 5.69 -9.43 -2.91
CA ILE A 38 4.41 -9.97 -3.40
C ILE A 38 4.69 -11.23 -4.22
N ILE A 39 5.58 -11.13 -5.20
CA ILE A 39 5.97 -12.27 -6.05
C ILE A 39 6.54 -13.42 -5.19
N LYS A 40 7.39 -13.09 -4.21
CA LYS A 40 7.96 -14.09 -3.30
C LYS A 40 6.91 -14.74 -2.40
N ALA A 41 5.89 -14.02 -1.96
CA ALA A 41 4.81 -14.59 -1.16
C ALA A 41 3.95 -15.56 -1.99
N GLU A 42 3.61 -15.17 -3.23
CA GLU A 42 2.88 -16.04 -4.16
C GLU A 42 3.69 -17.28 -4.54
N THR A 43 4.98 -17.09 -4.87
CA THR A 43 5.89 -18.20 -5.18
C THR A 43 6.15 -19.09 -3.97
N LYS A 44 6.22 -18.52 -2.76
CA LYS A 44 6.35 -19.32 -1.54
C LYS A 44 5.08 -20.12 -1.29
N SER A 45 3.87 -19.58 -1.46
CA SER A 45 2.65 -20.38 -1.32
C SER A 45 2.61 -21.57 -2.29
N LEU A 46 3.11 -21.39 -3.52
CA LEU A 46 3.24 -22.49 -4.50
C LEU A 46 4.27 -23.54 -4.06
N ALA A 47 5.41 -23.11 -3.51
CA ALA A 47 6.45 -24.03 -3.04
C ALA A 47 6.13 -24.69 -1.70
N ASP A 48 5.35 -24.01 -0.85
CA ASP A 48 5.00 -24.44 0.51
C ASP A 48 3.71 -25.27 0.50
N ASP A 49 2.85 -25.21 -0.54
CA ASP A 49 1.74 -26.17 -0.74
C ASP A 49 2.24 -27.63 -0.89
N ASP A 50 3.50 -27.85 -1.26
CA ASP A 50 4.16 -29.17 -1.23
C ASP A 50 4.72 -29.55 0.17
N ASP A 51 4.85 -28.60 1.10
CA ASP A 51 5.53 -28.77 2.42
C ASP A 51 4.62 -28.46 3.66
N ARG A 52 3.36 -28.00 3.50
CA ARG A 52 2.56 -27.30 4.53
C ARG A 52 1.66 -28.08 5.49
N ASP A 53 1.87 -29.37 5.74
CA ASP A 53 1.17 -30.03 6.85
C ASP A 53 1.67 -29.62 8.26
N LEU A 54 2.77 -28.85 8.40
CA LEU A 54 3.42 -28.64 9.72
C LEU A 54 3.75 -27.20 10.18
N ALA A 55 3.65 -26.15 9.35
CA ALA A 55 4.20 -24.81 9.71
C ALA A 55 3.18 -23.68 9.96
N GLY A 56 1.88 -23.96 10.00
CA GLY A 56 0.80 -22.95 10.00
C GLY A 56 0.64 -22.04 11.24
N LYS A 57 1.61 -21.93 12.15
CA LYS A 57 1.43 -21.21 13.44
C LYS A 57 2.44 -20.12 13.79
N ALA A 58 3.47 -19.85 12.98
CA ALA A 58 4.53 -18.89 13.34
C ALA A 58 4.39 -17.47 12.71
N ASP A 59 3.58 -17.26 11.67
CA ASP A 59 3.61 -16.03 10.86
C ASP A 59 2.48 -15.02 11.15
N ALA A 60 1.66 -15.22 12.18
CA ALA A 60 0.57 -14.28 12.54
C ALA A 60 1.06 -12.98 13.26
N GLN A 61 2.37 -12.74 13.34
CA GLN A 61 2.95 -11.56 14.00
C GLN A 61 4.00 -10.85 13.13
N ALA A 62 3.58 -10.23 12.02
CA ALA A 62 4.44 -9.24 11.33
C ALA A 62 3.62 -8.20 10.54
N GLY A 63 2.37 -7.95 10.93
CA GLY A 63 1.56 -6.85 10.44
C GLY A 63 2.03 -5.52 11.00
N TYR A 64 3.10 -4.95 10.44
CA TYR A 64 3.39 -3.52 10.63
C TYR A 64 2.58 -2.72 9.62
N GLN A 65 1.45 -2.18 10.07
CA GLN A 65 0.69 -1.17 9.36
C GLN A 65 1.25 0.21 9.78
N PRO A 66 1.90 0.99 8.89
CA PRO A 66 2.33 2.32 9.25
C PRO A 66 1.09 3.22 9.38
N TYR A 67 0.88 3.76 10.58
CA TYR A 67 -0.13 4.79 10.83
C TYR A 67 0.13 6.00 9.92
N PRO A 68 -0.87 6.54 9.20
CA PRO A 68 -0.74 7.85 8.59
C PRO A 68 -0.61 8.91 9.70
N PRO A 69 0.28 9.90 9.58
CA PRO A 69 0.43 10.95 10.58
C PRO A 69 -0.87 11.77 10.67
N GLN A 70 -1.51 11.72 11.85
CA GLN A 70 -2.65 12.56 12.18
C GLN A 70 -2.20 14.02 12.21
N GLN A 71 -2.77 14.86 11.34
CA GLN A 71 -2.66 16.30 11.47
C GLN A 71 -3.49 16.73 12.70
N PRO A 72 -2.89 17.40 13.70
CA PRO A 72 -3.64 17.93 14.83
C PRO A 72 -4.49 19.11 14.37
N GLY A 73 -5.78 18.87 14.13
CA GLY A 73 -6.74 19.91 13.84
C GLY A 73 -8.12 19.34 13.52
N GLN A 74 -9.05 19.52 14.47
CA GLN A 74 -10.51 19.48 14.32
C GLN A 74 -11.21 18.15 14.66
N GLN A 75 -11.37 17.92 15.98
CA GLN A 75 -12.58 17.34 16.60
C GLN A 75 -13.69 18.42 16.50
N ALA A 76 -15.01 18.20 16.35
CA ALA A 76 -15.99 17.22 16.89
C ALA A 76 -17.38 17.47 16.21
N PRO A 77 -18.57 17.00 16.69
CA PRO A 77 -19.09 15.62 16.88
C PRO A 77 -20.55 15.36 16.36
N GLN A 78 -20.87 14.07 16.14
CA GLN A 78 -22.15 13.36 16.42
C GLN A 78 -23.36 13.26 15.45
N GLN A 79 -24.00 12.10 15.58
CA GLN A 79 -25.00 11.42 14.74
C GLN A 79 -26.43 11.56 15.32
N GLN A 80 -27.46 11.49 14.48
CA GLN A 80 -28.87 11.27 14.88
C GLN A 80 -29.66 10.67 13.70
N PRO A 81 -30.65 9.81 13.96
CA PRO A 81 -31.13 8.76 13.05
C PRO A 81 -32.35 9.18 12.22
N TYR A 82 -32.58 8.46 11.11
CA TYR A 82 -33.72 8.62 10.22
C TYR A 82 -35.06 8.32 10.91
N GLN A 83 -36.05 9.22 10.78
CA GLN A 83 -37.48 8.91 10.94
C GLN A 83 -38.29 9.62 9.84
N GLY A 84 -39.16 8.87 9.17
CA GLY A 84 -39.87 9.29 7.96
C GLY A 84 -41.11 10.14 8.20
N THR A 85 -41.45 10.97 7.22
CA THR A 85 -42.82 11.38 6.87
C THR A 85 -42.82 12.05 5.48
N VAL A 86 -43.50 11.41 4.53
CA VAL A 86 -44.26 11.94 3.37
C VAL A 86 -43.76 13.11 2.48
N GLN A 87 -43.75 12.83 1.18
CA GLN A 87 -44.13 13.69 0.04
C GLN A 87 -43.33 14.95 -0.29
N GLN A 88 -42.57 14.88 -1.38
CA GLN A 88 -42.71 15.89 -2.43
C GLN A 88 -42.58 15.21 -3.80
N PRO A 89 -43.61 15.24 -4.67
CA PRO A 89 -43.46 14.78 -6.04
C PRO A 89 -42.40 15.64 -6.71
N VAL A 90 -41.41 14.99 -7.32
CA VAL A 90 -40.44 15.64 -8.20
C VAL A 90 -41.22 16.26 -9.35
N VAL A 91 -41.45 17.56 -9.28
CA VAL A 91 -42.03 18.33 -10.38
C VAL A 91 -40.95 18.42 -11.47
N ASP A 92 -41.17 17.66 -12.52
CA ASP A 92 -40.32 17.61 -13.71
C ASP A 92 -40.26 19.00 -14.36
N PRO A 93 -39.08 19.66 -14.47
CA PRO A 93 -38.98 21.00 -15.06
C PRO A 93 -39.21 21.02 -16.59
N VAL A 94 -39.47 19.87 -17.22
CA VAL A 94 -39.50 19.72 -18.68
C VAL A 94 -40.82 20.20 -19.32
N GLN A 95 -41.92 20.35 -18.55
CA GLN A 95 -43.19 20.85 -19.12
C GLN A 95 -43.27 22.37 -19.28
N ARG A 96 -42.48 23.16 -18.54
CA ARG A 96 -42.59 24.63 -18.54
C ARG A 96 -42.11 25.30 -19.85
N VAL A 97 -41.53 24.54 -20.78
CA VAL A 97 -40.93 25.03 -22.04
C VAL A 97 -41.82 24.74 -23.26
N ARG A 98 -42.91 23.97 -23.14
CA ARG A 98 -43.82 23.66 -24.26
C ARG A 98 -45.05 24.56 -24.37
N GLU A 99 -45.32 25.42 -23.39
CA GLU A 99 -46.47 26.33 -23.41
C GLU A 99 -46.01 27.78 -23.58
N ASN A 100 -45.54 28.13 -24.78
CA ASN A 100 -45.57 29.49 -25.34
C ASN A 100 -45.46 29.48 -26.87
#